data_AF-A0A7W5XXA7-F1
#
_entry.id   AF-A0A7W5XXA7-F1
#
_cell.length_a   1.000
_cell.length_b   1.000
_cell.length_c   1.000
_cell.angle_alpha   90.00
_cell.angle_beta   90.00
_cell.angle_gamma   90.00
#
_symmetry.space_group_name_H-M   'P 1'
#
loop_
_entity.id
_entity.type
_entity.pdbx_description
1 polymer ?
#
loop_
_entity_poly.entity_id
_entity_poly.type
_entity_poly.pdbx_seq_one_letter_code
_entity_poly.pdbx_strand_id
1 'polypeptide(L)'
;MDEFWVFGYGSLMWNPGFEFVERSQALVYGYRRSLCVRSFVHRGSRENPGLVLGLDRGGACRGMAFRVGPEKWDEVIDYLRARELVTNVYLERHLPLQLSDGRSARAVAYVVDRAHEQYAGALDAVAAARVVNVSVGQSGPNDAYVFNTLAHLKEMGIRDQWLEQVVEEVTRLRNAA
;
A
#
# COMPACT_ATOMS: atom_id res chain seq x y z
N MET A 1 -12.60 -15.54 -21.95
CA MET A 1 -11.39 -16.04 -21.26
C MET A 1 -11.19 -15.09 -20.10
N ASP A 2 -11.27 -15.57 -18.86
CA ASP A 2 -11.12 -14.69 -17.72
C ASP A 2 -9.69 -14.16 -17.66
N GLU A 3 -9.50 -12.90 -17.29
CA GLU A 3 -8.18 -12.32 -17.07
C GLU A 3 -7.94 -12.19 -15.57
N PHE A 4 -6.76 -12.61 -15.12
CA PHE A 4 -6.34 -12.41 -13.74
C PHE A 4 -5.36 -11.26 -13.65
N TRP A 5 -5.78 -10.23 -12.93
CA TRP A 5 -4.98 -9.06 -12.63
C TRP A 5 -4.73 -8.96 -11.14
N VAL A 6 -3.56 -8.44 -10.77
CA VAL A 6 -3.18 -8.08 -9.40
C VAL A 6 -2.97 -6.57 -9.34
N PHE A 7 -3.61 -5.88 -8.39
CA PHE A 7 -3.45 -4.45 -8.19
C PHE A 7 -2.55 -4.16 -6.98
N GLY A 8 -1.41 -3.53 -7.24
CA GLY A 8 -0.51 -3.00 -6.24
C GLY A 8 -0.73 -1.51 -6.01
N TYR A 9 -0.76 -1.09 -4.74
CA TYR A 9 -0.81 0.32 -4.33
C TYR A 9 0.34 0.71 -3.40
N GLY A 10 1.24 -0.23 -3.07
CA GLY A 10 2.41 -0.04 -2.22
C GLY A 10 3.58 -0.84 -2.76
N SER A 11 4.23 -1.63 -1.91
CA SER A 11 5.44 -2.40 -2.27
C SER A 11 5.29 -3.28 -3.50
N LEU A 12 4.10 -3.84 -3.75
CA LEU A 12 3.81 -4.64 -4.95
C LEU A 12 4.06 -3.91 -6.27
N MET A 13 4.00 -2.57 -6.29
CA MET A 13 4.20 -1.81 -7.54
C MET A 13 5.63 -1.88 -8.05
N TRP A 14 6.63 -1.93 -7.16
CA TRP A 14 8.06 -1.99 -7.52
C TRP A 14 8.71 -3.33 -7.18
N ASN A 15 8.11 -4.11 -6.27
CA ASN A 15 8.56 -5.44 -5.89
C ASN A 15 7.37 -6.41 -5.90
N PRO A 16 6.85 -6.79 -7.09
CA PRO A 16 5.71 -7.70 -7.21
C PRO A 16 6.05 -9.09 -6.67
N GLY A 17 7.25 -9.59 -6.94
CA GLY A 17 7.70 -10.90 -6.46
C GLY A 17 7.07 -12.11 -7.16
N PHE A 18 6.43 -11.88 -8.30
CA PHE A 18 5.85 -12.92 -9.15
C PHE A 18 6.00 -12.56 -10.64
N GLU A 19 5.86 -13.55 -11.51
CA GLU A 19 5.88 -13.38 -12.96
C GLU A 19 4.55 -12.81 -13.48
N PHE A 20 4.64 -11.86 -14.40
CA PHE A 20 3.48 -11.25 -15.06
C PHE A 20 3.76 -11.09 -16.55
N VAL A 21 2.70 -11.20 -17.35
CA VAL A 21 2.75 -11.06 -18.80
C VAL A 21 2.50 -9.63 -19.26
N GLU A 22 1.98 -8.79 -18.37
CA GLU A 22 1.70 -7.39 -18.65
C GLU A 22 1.71 -6.56 -17.37
N ARG A 23 2.15 -5.31 -17.47
CA ARG A 23 2.01 -4.30 -16.40
C ARG A 23 1.45 -3.01 -16.96
N SER A 24 0.57 -2.36 -16.22
CA SER A 24 -0.06 -1.10 -16.64
C SER A 24 -0.44 -0.26 -15.43
N GLN A 25 -0.29 1.06 -15.52
CA GLN A 25 -0.80 1.93 -14.46
C GLN A 25 -2.32 1.77 -14.39
N ALA A 26 -2.85 1.79 -13.17
CA ALA A 26 -4.27 1.56 -12.96
C ALA A 26 -4.87 2.50 -11.92
N LEU A 27 -6.17 2.76 -12.07
CA LEU A 27 -6.97 3.55 -11.14
C LEU A 27 -8.10 2.69 -10.58
N VAL A 28 -8.14 2.58 -9.25
CA VAL A 28 -9.25 1.98 -8.50
C VAL A 28 -10.07 3.10 -7.87
N TYR A 29 -11.39 3.09 -8.09
CA TYR A 29 -12.32 4.04 -7.48
C TYR A 29 -12.92 3.47 -6.19
N GLY A 30 -13.31 4.36 -5.27
CA GLY A 30 -13.90 4.00 -3.98
C GLY A 30 -12.88 3.60 -2.91
N TYR A 31 -11.59 3.67 -3.23
CA TYR A 31 -10.49 3.39 -2.31
C TYR A 31 -9.36 4.41 -2.46
N ARG A 32 -8.62 4.64 -1.38
CA ARG A 32 -7.47 5.54 -1.30
C ARG A 32 -6.29 4.83 -0.64
N ARG A 33 -5.08 5.20 -1.06
CA ARG A 33 -3.86 4.88 -0.32
C ARG A 33 -3.84 5.69 0.97
N SER A 34 -3.52 5.07 2.10
CA SER A 34 -3.38 5.76 3.39
C SER A 34 -2.44 5.01 4.33
N LEU A 35 -1.68 5.71 5.17
CA LEU A 35 -0.92 5.10 6.27
C LEU A 35 -1.89 4.75 7.42
N CYS A 36 -2.73 3.75 7.19
CA CYS A 36 -3.86 3.40 8.04
C CYS A 36 -3.72 2.02 8.72
N VAL A 37 -2.53 1.41 8.64
CA VAL A 37 -2.24 0.11 9.26
C VAL A 37 -1.12 0.27 10.28
N ARG A 38 -1.39 -0.12 11.52
CA ARG A 38 -0.39 -0.21 12.59
C ARG A 38 0.56 -1.37 12.31
N SER A 39 1.86 -1.09 12.22
CA SER A 39 2.91 -2.09 12.08
C SER A 39 3.53 -2.41 13.44
N PHE A 40 3.30 -3.64 13.91
CA PHE A 40 3.80 -4.12 15.21
C PHE A 40 5.15 -4.84 15.14
N VAL A 41 5.71 -5.02 13.94
CA VAL A 41 6.94 -5.82 13.75
C VAL A 41 7.93 -5.10 12.84
N HIS A 42 7.54 -4.79 11.60
CA HIS A 42 8.49 -4.32 10.58
C HIS A 42 8.86 -2.85 10.75
N ARG A 43 7.89 -1.99 11.10
CA ARG A 43 8.08 -0.53 11.19
C ARG A 43 7.74 0.05 12.57
N GLY A 44 7.52 -0.81 13.55
CA GLY A 44 7.29 -0.46 14.94
C GLY A 44 7.25 -1.70 15.82
N SER A 45 6.78 -1.55 17.06
CA SER A 45 6.51 -2.64 18.00
C SER A 45 5.04 -2.64 18.44
N ARG A 46 4.63 -3.55 19.34
CA ARG A 46 3.28 -3.49 19.94
C ARG A 46 3.10 -2.27 20.84
N GLU A 47 4.16 -1.87 21.54
CA GLU A 47 4.17 -0.74 22.47
C GLU A 47 4.27 0.60 21.72
N ASN A 48 5.05 0.65 20.64
CA ASN A 48 5.21 1.83 19.79
C ASN A 48 5.00 1.45 18.30
N PRO A 49 3.74 1.32 17.87
CA PRO A 49 3.43 0.86 16.52
C PRO A 49 3.77 1.91 15.47
N GLY A 50 4.40 1.46 14.37
CA GLY A 50 4.56 2.29 13.18
C GLY A 50 3.27 2.33 12.35
N LEU A 51 3.29 3.09 11.26
CA LEU A 51 2.25 3.14 10.25
C LEU A 51 2.77 2.66 8.90
N VAL A 52 2.01 1.78 8.27
CA VAL A 52 2.24 1.30 6.89
C VAL A 52 1.00 1.51 6.04
N LEU A 53 1.19 1.43 4.72
CA LEU A 53 0.11 1.67 3.76
C LEU A 53 -0.98 0.59 3.87
N GLY A 54 -2.22 1.03 3.77
CA GLY A 54 -3.37 0.21 3.42
C GLY A 54 -4.20 0.89 2.33
N LEU A 55 -5.00 0.08 1.64
CA LEU A 55 -6.02 0.55 0.70
C LEU A 55 -7.34 0.66 1.44
N ASP A 56 -7.67 1.88 1.85
CA ASP A 56 -8.81 2.21 2.70
C ASP A 56 -9.98 2.75 1.87
N ARG A 57 -11.21 2.67 2.37
CA ARG A 57 -12.40 3.15 1.63
C ARG A 57 -12.37 4.68 1.45
N GLY A 58 -12.80 5.12 0.26
CA GLY A 58 -13.01 6.51 -0.13
C GLY A 58 -12.06 6.97 -1.25
N GLY A 59 -12.49 7.96 -2.05
CA GLY A 59 -11.65 8.57 -3.08
C GLY A 59 -11.30 7.64 -4.26
N ALA A 60 -10.07 7.76 -4.75
CA ALA A 60 -9.52 6.91 -5.79
C ALA A 60 -8.01 6.69 -5.54
N CYS A 61 -7.48 5.55 -6.01
CA CYS A 61 -6.10 5.15 -5.80
C CYS A 61 -5.45 4.82 -7.14
N ARG A 62 -4.40 5.57 -7.49
CA ARG A 62 -3.49 5.22 -8.60
C ARG A 62 -2.46 4.21 -8.12
N GLY A 63 -2.28 3.14 -8.88
CA GLY A 63 -1.33 2.08 -8.59
C GLY A 63 -0.85 1.38 -9.86
N MET A 64 -0.39 0.15 -9.73
CA MET A 64 0.07 -0.70 -10.82
C MET A 64 -0.80 -1.96 -10.88
N ALA A 65 -1.27 -2.31 -12.07
CA ALA A 65 -1.93 -3.58 -12.34
C ALA A 65 -0.99 -4.50 -13.10
N PHE A 66 -0.96 -5.77 -12.70
CA PHE A 66 -0.16 -6.82 -13.33
C PHE A 66 -1.07 -7.92 -13.84
N ARG A 67 -1.02 -8.24 -15.13
CA ARG A 67 -1.74 -9.38 -15.69
C ARG A 67 -0.88 -10.62 -15.59
N VAL A 68 -1.44 -11.70 -15.08
CA VAL A 68 -0.72 -12.94 -14.83
C VAL A 68 -1.15 -14.00 -15.84
N GLY A 69 -0.21 -14.79 -16.35
CA GLY A 69 -0.49 -15.90 -17.26
C GLY A 69 -1.34 -16.98 -16.59
N PRO A 70 -2.35 -17.58 -17.27
CA PRO A 70 -3.26 -18.59 -16.70
C PRO A 70 -2.58 -19.70 -15.90
N GLU A 71 -1.42 -20.16 -16.37
CA GLU A 71 -0.62 -21.21 -15.75
C GLU A 71 0.01 -20.83 -14.41
N LYS A 72 0.03 -19.54 -14.06
CA LYS A 72 0.63 -19.00 -12.83
C LYS A 72 -0.38 -18.51 -11.80
N TRP A 73 -1.69 -18.53 -12.08
CA TRP A 73 -2.69 -17.88 -11.23
C TRP A 73 -2.68 -18.39 -9.78
N ASP A 74 -2.74 -19.70 -9.60
CA ASP A 74 -2.78 -20.31 -8.26
C ASP A 74 -1.49 -20.03 -7.48
N GLU A 75 -0.33 -20.17 -8.13
CA GLU A 75 0.97 -19.87 -7.55
C GLU A 75 1.06 -18.41 -7.07
N VAL A 76 0.60 -17.46 -7.89
CA VAL A 76 0.62 -16.04 -7.55
C VAL A 76 -0.35 -15.71 -6.42
N ILE A 77 -1.55 -16.30 -6.41
CA ILE A 77 -2.50 -16.11 -5.32
C ILE A 77 -1.96 -16.64 -4.00
N ASP A 78 -1.38 -17.84 -3.98
CA ASP A 78 -0.83 -18.43 -2.76
C ASP A 78 0.36 -17.62 -2.24
N TYR A 79 1.23 -17.16 -3.14
CA TYR A 79 2.31 -16.24 -2.81
C TYR A 79 1.78 -14.94 -2.17
N LEU A 80 0.78 -14.31 -2.79
CA LEU A 80 0.22 -13.05 -2.30
C LEU A 80 -0.47 -13.23 -0.94
N ARG A 81 -1.18 -14.34 -0.72
CA ARG A 81 -1.78 -14.67 0.57
C ARG A 81 -0.73 -14.84 1.66
N ALA A 82 0.36 -15.57 1.37
CA ALA A 82 1.46 -15.75 2.31
C ALA A 82 2.17 -14.42 2.64
N ARG A 83 2.23 -13.50 1.68
CA ARG A 83 2.86 -12.18 1.83
C ARG A 83 1.99 -11.16 2.56
N GLU A 84 0.71 -11.06 2.20
CA GLU A 84 -0.17 -9.96 2.63
C GLU A 84 -1.07 -10.37 3.80
N LEU A 85 -1.46 -11.64 3.94
CA LEU A 85 -2.42 -12.10 4.97
C LEU A 85 -1.77 -12.61 6.25
N VAL A 86 -0.49 -12.27 6.50
CA VAL A 86 0.26 -12.73 7.69
C VAL A 86 -0.47 -12.43 9.00
N THR A 87 -1.09 -11.26 9.11
CA THR A 87 -1.88 -10.88 10.29
C THR A 87 -3.38 -10.80 9.99
N ASN A 88 -3.81 -11.05 8.75
CA ASN A 88 -5.18 -10.83 8.27
C ASN A 88 -5.73 -9.40 8.45
N VAL A 89 -4.86 -8.39 8.63
CA VAL A 89 -5.27 -6.97 8.61
C VAL A 89 -5.80 -6.53 7.25
N TYR A 90 -5.46 -7.26 6.18
CA TYR A 90 -6.01 -7.04 4.85
C TYR A 90 -7.04 -8.10 4.48
N LEU A 91 -7.95 -7.71 3.60
CA LEU A 91 -8.96 -8.55 2.99
C LEU A 91 -8.67 -8.65 1.50
N GLU A 92 -8.60 -9.88 1.00
CA GLU A 92 -8.53 -10.14 -0.44
C GLU A 92 -9.86 -9.76 -1.11
N ARG A 93 -9.81 -8.91 -2.13
CA ARG A 93 -10.98 -8.43 -2.87
C ARG A 93 -10.71 -8.34 -4.35
N HIS A 94 -11.70 -8.70 -5.16
CA HIS A 94 -11.70 -8.40 -6.59
C HIS A 94 -12.34 -7.03 -6.83
N LEU A 95 -11.54 -6.07 -7.25
CA LEU A 95 -11.95 -4.69 -7.49
C LEU A 95 -11.97 -4.39 -8.99
N PRO A 96 -12.97 -3.61 -9.48
CA PRO A 96 -12.89 -3.03 -10.80
C PRO A 96 -11.79 -1.96 -10.84
N LEU A 97 -11.05 -1.91 -11.94
CA LEU A 97 -10.04 -0.89 -12.18
C LEU A 97 -10.07 -0.41 -13.63
N GLN A 98 -9.54 0.79 -13.85
CA GLN A 98 -9.26 1.33 -15.18
C GLN A 98 -7.76 1.33 -15.43
N LEU A 99 -7.32 0.70 -16.51
CA LEU A 99 -5.95 0.70 -16.99
C LEU A 99 -5.63 2.03 -17.70
N SER A 100 -4.36 2.40 -17.78
CA SER A 100 -3.94 3.68 -18.38
C SER A 100 -4.21 3.80 -19.87
N ASP A 101 -4.47 2.69 -20.56
CA ASP A 101 -4.85 2.66 -21.98
C ASP A 101 -6.37 2.68 -22.19
N GLY A 102 -7.16 2.87 -21.13
CA GLY A 102 -8.61 2.99 -21.18
C GLY A 102 -9.37 1.68 -21.03
N ARG A 103 -8.69 0.52 -20.99
CA ARG A 103 -9.35 -0.76 -20.71
C ARG A 103 -9.85 -0.81 -19.27
N SER A 104 -10.96 -1.53 -19.07
CA SER A 104 -11.47 -1.88 -17.74
C SER A 104 -11.18 -3.35 -17.45
N ALA A 105 -10.73 -3.64 -16.23
CA ALA A 105 -10.44 -4.99 -15.78
C ALA A 105 -10.89 -5.20 -14.33
N ARG A 106 -10.88 -6.45 -13.86
CA ARG A 106 -11.02 -6.81 -12.45
C ARG A 106 -9.70 -7.34 -11.94
N ALA A 107 -9.26 -6.87 -10.78
CA ALA A 107 -8.01 -7.32 -10.17
C ALA A 107 -8.19 -7.71 -8.71
N VAL A 108 -7.41 -8.67 -8.26
CA VAL A 108 -7.20 -8.92 -6.84
C VAL A 108 -6.42 -7.76 -6.24
N ALA A 109 -6.93 -7.25 -5.12
CA ALA A 109 -6.30 -6.24 -4.29
C ALA A 109 -6.50 -6.61 -2.82
N TYR A 110 -5.57 -6.19 -1.98
CA TYR A 110 -5.63 -6.36 -0.53
C TYR A 110 -6.07 -5.05 0.12
N VAL A 111 -7.32 -4.97 0.55
CA VAL A 111 -7.89 -3.77 1.19
C VAL A 111 -7.80 -3.89 2.70
N VAL A 112 -7.65 -2.79 3.43
CA VAL A 112 -7.58 -2.86 4.90
C VAL A 112 -8.93 -3.30 5.50
N ASP A 113 -8.89 -4.21 6.47
CA ASP A 113 -10.04 -4.51 7.32
C ASP A 113 -10.18 -3.44 8.40
N ARG A 114 -11.26 -2.65 8.33
CA ARG A 114 -11.56 -1.60 9.32
C ARG A 114 -11.98 -2.13 10.68
N ALA A 115 -12.33 -3.42 10.79
CA ALA A 115 -12.66 -4.06 12.07
C ALA A 115 -11.42 -4.63 12.80
N HIS A 116 -10.26 -4.66 12.14
CA HIS A 116 -9.05 -5.27 12.68
C HIS A 116 -8.33 -4.36 13.70
N GLU A 117 -7.68 -4.94 14.71
CA GLU A 117 -6.97 -4.20 15.78
C GLU A 117 -5.85 -3.28 15.24
N GLN A 118 -5.28 -3.67 14.10
CA GLN A 118 -4.22 -2.92 13.42
C GLN A 118 -4.76 -1.77 12.56
N TYR A 119 -6.08 -1.60 12.39
CA TYR A 119 -6.60 -0.44 11.68
C TYR A 119 -6.38 0.83 12.50
N ALA A 120 -5.62 1.78 11.95
CA ALA A 120 -5.28 3.04 12.60
C ALA A 120 -6.32 4.15 12.34
N GLY A 121 -7.32 3.89 11.49
CA GLY A 121 -8.27 4.91 11.07
C GLY A 121 -7.69 5.91 10.08
N ALA A 122 -8.42 7.01 9.89
CA ALA A 122 -7.98 8.14 9.08
C ALA A 122 -7.27 9.17 9.96
N LEU A 123 -5.93 9.11 9.97
CA LEU A 123 -5.10 10.12 10.65
C LEU A 123 -4.89 11.34 9.75
N ASP A 124 -4.80 12.52 10.35
CA ASP A 124 -4.27 13.69 9.65
C ASP A 124 -2.74 13.57 9.48
N ALA A 125 -2.17 14.43 8.64
CA ALA A 125 -0.75 14.37 8.31
C ALA A 125 0.16 14.60 9.53
N VAL A 126 -0.25 15.46 10.47
CA VAL A 126 0.53 15.80 11.67
C VAL A 126 0.55 14.61 12.64
N ALA A 127 -0.61 13.99 12.88
CA ALA A 127 -0.72 12.81 13.73
C ALA A 127 0.04 11.63 13.14
N ALA A 128 -0.07 11.39 11.84
CA ALA A 128 0.71 10.36 11.15
C ALA A 128 2.22 10.63 11.25
N ALA A 129 2.65 11.87 11.02
CA ALA A 129 4.06 12.25 11.10
C ALA A 129 4.66 12.04 12.50
N ARG A 130 3.91 12.34 13.57
CA ARG A 130 4.37 12.08 14.95
C ARG A 130 4.68 10.61 15.18
N VAL A 131 3.82 9.70 14.72
CA VAL A 131 4.02 8.25 14.84
C VAL A 131 5.21 7.81 13.99
N VAL A 132 5.22 8.22 12.71
CA VAL A 132 6.27 7.86 11.74
C VAL A 132 7.66 8.31 12.20
N ASN A 133 7.77 9.48 12.84
CA ASN A 133 9.03 10.06 13.28
C ASN A 133 9.69 9.29 14.44
N VAL A 134 8.92 8.61 15.30
CA VAL A 134 9.43 7.95 16.50
C VAL A 134 9.44 6.43 16.44
N SER A 135 8.76 5.84 15.45
CA SER A 135 8.58 4.39 15.36
C SER A 135 9.72 3.71 14.64
N VAL A 136 10.21 2.60 15.21
CA VAL A 136 11.27 1.76 14.65
C VAL A 136 10.88 0.31 14.84
N GLY A 137 10.99 -0.50 13.79
CA GLY A 137 10.76 -1.94 13.85
C GLY A 137 11.96 -2.73 13.33
N GLN A 138 11.77 -4.04 13.18
CA GLN A 138 12.79 -4.98 12.70
C GLN A 138 13.36 -4.61 11.32
N SER A 139 12.55 -3.99 10.46
CA SER A 139 12.96 -3.56 9.12
C SER A 139 13.49 -2.12 9.09
N GLY A 140 13.76 -1.53 10.27
CA GLY A 140 14.31 -0.20 10.46
C GLY A 140 13.27 0.87 10.80
N PRO A 141 13.67 2.15 10.76
CA PRO A 141 12.79 3.29 11.05
C PRO A 141 11.56 3.34 10.15
N ASN A 142 10.46 3.87 10.68
CA ASN A 142 9.22 4.01 9.92
C ASN A 142 9.29 5.14 8.89
N ASP A 143 9.95 6.25 9.20
CA ASP A 143 10.19 7.35 8.27
C ASP A 143 10.94 6.90 6.99
N ALA A 144 11.94 6.04 7.11
CA ALA A 144 12.65 5.47 5.96
C ALA A 144 11.70 4.74 5.02
N TYR A 145 10.72 4.00 5.56
CA TYR A 145 9.66 3.39 4.76
C TYR A 145 8.79 4.41 4.04
N VAL A 146 8.35 5.46 4.74
CA VAL A 146 7.49 6.49 4.17
C VAL A 146 8.22 7.28 3.08
N PHE A 147 9.48 7.66 3.32
CA PHE A 147 10.31 8.39 2.36
C PHE A 147 10.60 7.56 1.12
N ASN A 148 10.99 6.29 1.28
CA ASN A 148 11.22 5.39 0.16
C ASN A 148 9.93 5.14 -0.64
N THR A 149 8.79 4.99 0.05
CA THR A 149 7.48 4.87 -0.60
C THR A 149 7.17 6.10 -1.44
N LEU A 150 7.35 7.30 -0.90
CA LEU A 150 7.11 8.54 -1.64
C LEU A 150 8.07 8.69 -2.83
N ALA A 151 9.33 8.29 -2.69
CA ALA A 151 10.30 8.30 -3.78
C ALA A 151 9.86 7.40 -4.94
N HIS A 152 9.48 6.15 -4.66
CA HIS A 152 8.97 5.24 -5.70
C HIS A 152 7.68 5.74 -6.36
N LEU A 153 6.78 6.37 -5.60
CA LEU A 153 5.59 7.00 -6.18
C LEU A 153 5.96 8.09 -7.18
N LYS A 154 6.93 8.95 -6.83
CA LYS A 154 7.44 10.01 -7.72
C LYS A 154 8.11 9.43 -8.97
N GLU A 155 8.94 8.40 -8.84
CA GLU A 155 9.57 7.70 -9.98
C GLU A 155 8.53 7.13 -10.95
N MET A 156 7.38 6.67 -10.43
CA MET A 156 6.27 6.15 -11.23
C MET A 156 5.34 7.26 -11.77
N GLY A 157 5.61 8.53 -11.49
CA GLY A 157 4.74 9.65 -11.87
C GLY A 157 3.40 9.70 -11.11
N ILE A 158 3.32 9.03 -9.96
CA ILE A 158 2.13 9.02 -9.09
C ILE A 158 2.30 10.10 -8.01
N ARG A 159 1.47 11.14 -8.08
CA ARG A 159 1.42 12.16 -7.02
C ARG A 159 0.47 11.74 -5.89
N ASP A 160 0.96 11.82 -4.66
CA ASP A 160 0.19 11.53 -3.44
C ASP A 160 0.34 12.69 -2.46
N GLN A 161 -0.56 13.68 -2.56
CA GLN A 161 -0.45 14.93 -1.81
C GLN A 161 -0.47 14.73 -0.29
N TRP A 162 -1.25 13.76 0.18
CA TRP A 162 -1.35 13.49 1.61
C TRP A 162 -0.04 12.86 2.14
N LEU A 163 0.56 11.92 1.39
CA LEU A 163 1.85 11.37 1.78
C LEU A 163 2.98 12.41 1.69
N GLU A 164 2.94 13.31 0.71
CA GLU A 164 3.83 14.49 0.63
C GLU A 164 3.77 15.33 1.92
N GLN A 165 2.56 15.66 2.38
CA GLN A 165 2.35 16.40 3.64
C GLN A 165 2.89 15.66 4.87
N VAL A 166 2.69 14.34 4.96
CA VAL A 166 3.26 13.55 6.06
C VAL A 166 4.79 13.66 6.09
N VAL A 167 5.44 13.58 4.93
CA VAL A 167 6.90 13.69 4.82
C VAL A 167 7.41 15.08 5.21
N GLU A 168 6.70 16.13 4.79
CA GLU A 168 6.99 17.52 5.18
C GLU A 168 6.90 17.68 6.70
N GLU A 169 5.85 17.16 7.33
CA GLU A 169 5.66 17.22 8.79
C GLU A 169 6.72 16.41 9.56
N VAL A 170 7.11 15.23 9.08
CA VAL A 170 8.23 14.45 9.68
C VAL A 170 9.52 15.26 9.61
N THR A 171 9.80 15.91 8.48
CA THR A 171 10.99 16.74 8.30
C THR A 171 10.98 17.93 9.26
N ARG A 172 9.82 18.58 9.42
CA ARG A 172 9.63 19.69 10.37
C ARG A 172 9.88 19.25 11.82
N LEU A 173 9.38 18.08 12.22
CA LEU A 173 9.59 17.54 13.58
C LEU A 173 11.07 17.27 13.85
N ARG A 174 11.80 16.73 12.88
CA ARG A 174 13.25 16.47 13.01
C ARG A 174 14.09 17.73 13.15
N ASN A 175 13.72 18.80 12.45
CA ASN A 175 14.43 20.08 12.52
C ASN A 175 14.14 20.89 13.79
N ALA A 176 13.08 20.53 14.53
CA ALA A 176 12.68 21.18 15.77
C ALA A 176 13.20 20.46 17.04
N ALA A 177 13.84 19.31 16.88
CA ALA A 177 14.44 18.50 17.96
C ALA A 177 15.94 18.81 18.09
#